data_AF-A0A942BCP9-F1
#
_entry.id   AF-A0A942BCP9-F1
#
_cell.length_a   1.000
_cell.length_b   1.000
_cell.length_c   1.000
_cell.angle_alpha   90.00
_cell.angle_beta   90.00
_cell.angle_gamma   90.00
#
_symmetry.space_group_name_H-M   'P 1'
#
loop_
_entity.id
_entity.type
_entity.pdbx_description
1 polymer ?
#
loop_
_entity_poly.entity_id
_entity_poly.type
_entity_poly.pdbx_seq_one_letter_code
_entity_poly.pdbx_strand_id
1 'polypeptide(L)'
;MIDRYTTPAMSAIWSREAKYRRWMEVEVAICQAHSEAGTISQADFDEIKAKASFSLERCDEIELETRHDLAAFVRNLEENIGPAGRWIHFGVTSYDVIDTALGMMLRDSCDVLLADIDTLLKEVQRLKSEHTETPMIGRTHGIHAEPITFAFKCASWEEELLRNKTRLQRTKEEVAFGKVSGAVGIHAHVSPTMEKRVCEILGLQPEPISTQIINRDRHAYFMNNLALLGAG
;
A
#
# COMPACT_ATOMS: atom_id res chain seq x y z
N MET A 1 8.39 9.42 -9.20
CA MET A 1 8.07 8.46 -10.28
C MET A 1 8.56 9.02 -11.60
N ILE A 2 8.64 8.21 -12.66
CA ILE A 2 8.92 8.73 -14.00
C ILE A 2 7.56 9.10 -14.62
N ASP A 3 7.23 10.39 -14.64
CA ASP A 3 5.88 10.89 -15.00
C ASP A 3 5.34 10.34 -16.32
N ARG A 4 6.23 10.10 -17.30
CA ARG A 4 5.89 9.54 -18.62
C ARG A 4 5.20 8.17 -18.55
N TYR A 5 5.53 7.34 -17.55
CA TYR A 5 5.05 5.94 -17.46
C TYR A 5 4.11 5.72 -16.27
N THR A 6 3.70 6.79 -15.59
CA THR A 6 2.82 6.73 -14.44
C THR A 6 1.36 6.84 -14.88
N THR A 7 0.52 5.90 -14.45
CA THR A 7 -0.93 6.00 -14.62
C THR A 7 -1.54 6.89 -13.53
N PRO A 8 -2.68 7.57 -13.79
CA PRO A 8 -3.39 8.34 -12.76
C PRO A 8 -3.74 7.51 -11.52
N ALA A 9 -4.14 6.25 -11.70
CA ALA A 9 -4.49 5.35 -10.60
C ALA A 9 -3.29 5.06 -9.67
N MET A 10 -2.11 4.79 -10.24
CA MET A 10 -0.90 4.56 -9.44
C MET A 10 -0.35 5.87 -8.83
N SER A 11 -0.49 7.00 -9.53
CA SER A 11 -0.15 8.33 -9.00
C SER A 11 -0.99 8.72 -7.78
N ALA A 12 -2.28 8.37 -7.79
CA ALA A 12 -3.19 8.61 -6.67
C ALA A 12 -2.76 7.86 -5.38
N ILE A 13 -1.89 6.85 -5.50
CA ILE A 13 -1.35 6.09 -4.36
C ILE A 13 0.05 6.61 -3.99
N TRP A 14 0.94 6.82 -4.98
CA TRP A 14 2.37 7.05 -4.76
C TRP A 14 2.83 8.50 -4.87
N SER A 15 1.92 9.45 -5.16
CA SER A 15 2.25 10.87 -5.09
C SER A 15 2.63 11.27 -3.66
N ARG A 16 3.40 12.37 -3.52
CA ARG A 16 3.78 12.91 -2.21
C ARG A 16 2.54 13.28 -1.38
N GLU A 17 1.56 13.91 -2.01
CA GLU A 17 0.26 14.24 -1.43
C GLU A 17 -0.45 13.00 -0.88
N ALA A 18 -0.50 11.91 -1.68
CA ALA A 18 -1.10 10.66 -1.25
C ALA A 18 -0.35 10.02 -0.08
N LYS A 19 1.00 10.03 -0.10
CA LYS A 19 1.83 9.55 1.03
C LYS A 19 1.49 10.28 2.33
N TYR A 20 1.43 11.60 2.30
CA TYR A 20 1.17 12.42 3.51
C TYR A 20 -0.28 12.24 3.98
N ARG A 21 -1.21 12.04 3.05
CA ARG A 21 -2.59 11.67 3.37
C ARG A 21 -2.68 10.33 4.08
N ARG A 22 -1.91 9.31 3.65
CA ARG A 22 -1.83 8.02 4.35
C ARG A 22 -1.24 8.18 5.75
N TRP A 23 -0.22 9.02 5.93
CA TRP A 23 0.30 9.31 7.28
C TRP A 23 -0.77 9.95 8.16
N MET A 24 -1.54 10.90 7.65
CA MET A 24 -2.64 11.53 8.37
C MET A 24 -3.72 10.51 8.77
N GLU A 25 -4.11 9.63 7.86
CA GLU A 25 -5.07 8.55 8.13
C GLU A 25 -4.59 7.63 9.26
N VAL A 26 -3.30 7.28 9.27
CA VAL A 26 -2.70 6.45 10.33
C VAL A 26 -2.70 7.18 11.68
N GLU A 27 -2.26 8.44 11.71
CA GLU A 27 -2.26 9.25 12.95
C GLU A 27 -3.66 9.40 13.55
N VAL A 28 -4.65 9.73 12.70
CA VAL A 28 -6.05 9.85 13.14
C VAL A 28 -6.58 8.51 13.65
N ALA A 29 -6.22 7.39 13.02
CA ALA A 29 -6.60 6.06 13.49
C ALA A 29 -5.96 5.71 14.84
N ILE A 30 -4.70 6.11 15.08
CA ILE A 30 -4.02 5.97 16.38
C ILE A 30 -4.75 6.79 17.46
N CYS A 31 -5.07 8.06 17.18
CA CYS A 31 -5.84 8.89 18.11
C CYS A 31 -7.24 8.31 18.37
N GLN A 32 -7.89 7.74 17.35
CA GLN A 32 -9.17 7.07 17.51
C GLN A 32 -9.05 5.88 18.48
N ALA A 33 -8.04 5.02 18.31
CA ALA A 33 -7.83 3.87 19.19
C ALA A 33 -7.54 4.31 20.65
N HIS A 34 -6.78 5.39 20.84
CA HIS A 34 -6.56 5.99 22.16
C HIS A 34 -7.84 6.58 22.77
N SER A 35 -8.70 7.19 21.96
CA SER A 35 -10.01 7.71 22.40
C SER A 35 -10.94 6.58 22.83
N GLU A 36 -11.02 5.51 22.04
CA GLU A 36 -11.79 4.29 22.37
C GLU A 36 -11.26 3.60 23.64
N ALA A 37 -9.95 3.70 23.92
CA ALA A 37 -9.33 3.22 25.14
C ALA A 37 -9.46 4.17 26.36
N GLY A 38 -9.99 5.38 26.17
CA GLY A 38 -10.19 6.38 27.22
C GLY A 38 -8.94 7.22 27.58
N THR A 39 -7.83 7.08 26.85
CA THR A 39 -6.61 7.90 27.05
C THR A 39 -6.81 9.32 26.51
N ILE A 40 -7.47 9.45 25.36
CA ILE A 40 -7.85 10.72 24.76
C ILE A 40 -9.32 10.97 25.05
N SER A 41 -9.70 12.20 25.40
CA SER A 41 -11.10 12.54 25.58
C SER A 41 -11.83 12.55 24.23
N GLN A 42 -13.11 12.15 24.21
CA GLN A 42 -13.90 12.19 22.97
C GLN A 42 -13.92 13.59 22.32
N ALA A 43 -13.94 14.65 23.13
CA ALA A 43 -13.89 16.02 22.64
C ALA A 43 -12.56 16.36 21.93
N ASP A 44 -11.42 15.95 22.49
CA ASP A 44 -10.12 16.12 21.83
C ASP A 44 -10.07 15.33 20.51
N PHE A 45 -10.59 14.09 20.50
CA PHE A 45 -10.61 13.28 19.27
C PHE A 45 -11.53 13.86 18.19
N ASP A 46 -12.71 14.36 18.56
CA ASP A 46 -13.62 15.01 17.63
C ASP A 46 -12.98 16.26 17.01
N GLU A 47 -12.20 17.03 17.79
CA GLU A 47 -11.44 18.18 17.30
C GLU A 47 -10.32 17.75 16.34
N ILE A 48 -9.54 16.72 16.69
CA ILE A 48 -8.52 16.13 15.80
C ILE A 48 -9.15 15.72 14.48
N LYS A 49 -10.24 14.94 14.53
CA LYS A 49 -10.92 14.45 13.33
C LYS A 49 -11.47 15.58 12.45
N ALA A 50 -11.96 16.66 13.06
CA ALA A 50 -12.52 17.79 12.33
C ALA A 50 -11.45 18.69 11.68
N LYS A 51 -10.26 18.80 12.27
CA LYS A 51 -9.22 19.75 11.86
C LYS A 51 -7.97 19.12 11.23
N ALA A 52 -7.81 17.80 11.32
CA ALA A 52 -6.69 17.08 10.73
C ALA A 52 -6.57 17.42 9.24
N SER A 53 -5.50 18.12 8.90
CA SER A 53 -5.18 18.60 7.57
C SER A 53 -3.69 18.88 7.50
N PHE A 54 -3.12 18.95 6.29
CA PHE A 54 -1.72 19.28 6.09
C PHE A 54 -1.52 20.12 4.81
N SER A 55 -0.38 20.80 4.72
CA SER A 55 0.12 21.45 3.50
C SER A 55 1.52 20.95 3.20
N LEU A 56 1.76 20.52 1.96
CA LEU A 56 3.08 20.05 1.54
C LEU A 56 4.13 21.16 1.59
N GLU A 57 3.72 22.39 1.27
CA GLU A 57 4.56 23.58 1.30
C GLU A 57 4.97 23.90 2.74
N ARG A 58 4.01 23.90 3.67
CA ARG A 58 4.30 24.13 5.09
C ARG A 58 5.18 23.02 5.68
N CYS A 59 4.97 21.78 5.26
CA CYS A 59 5.85 20.67 5.64
C CYS A 59 7.28 20.87 5.11
N ASP A 60 7.45 21.34 3.87
CA ASP A 60 8.77 21.64 3.30
C ASP A 60 9.50 22.73 4.10
N GLU A 61 8.79 23.78 4.51
CA GLU A 61 9.35 24.84 5.36
C GLU A 61 9.85 24.29 6.71
N ILE A 62 9.04 23.47 7.37
CA ILE A 62 9.38 22.88 8.67
C ILE A 62 10.55 21.88 8.53
N GLU A 63 10.61 21.14 7.42
CA GLU A 63 11.66 20.14 7.18
C GLU A 63 13.06 20.76 7.08
N LEU A 64 13.16 22.03 6.66
CA LEU A 64 14.44 22.77 6.68
C LEU A 64 15.06 22.86 8.08
N GLU A 65 14.22 22.91 9.11
CA GLU A 65 14.61 22.94 10.52
C GLU A 65 14.76 21.52 11.09
N THR A 66 13.76 20.65 10.89
CA THR A 66 13.72 19.32 11.54
C THR A 66 14.68 18.33 10.90
N ARG A 67 15.01 18.49 9.61
CA ARG A 67 15.75 17.51 8.79
C ARG A 67 15.14 16.11 8.83
N HIS A 68 13.82 16.03 9.06
CA HIS A 68 13.07 14.79 9.17
C HIS A 68 11.64 15.02 8.66
N ASP A 69 11.28 14.35 7.56
CA ASP A 69 10.03 14.51 6.82
C ASP A 69 8.77 14.23 7.65
N LEU A 70 8.72 13.09 8.35
CA LEU A 70 7.58 12.77 9.21
C LEU A 70 7.45 13.74 10.38
N ALA A 71 8.56 14.15 11.02
CA ALA A 71 8.50 15.11 12.12
C ALA A 71 7.98 16.47 11.64
N ALA A 72 8.33 16.89 10.42
CA ALA A 72 7.79 18.08 9.80
C ALA A 72 6.29 17.97 9.53
N PHE A 73 5.85 16.81 9.03
CA PHE A 73 4.43 16.49 8.82
C PHE A 73 3.64 16.52 10.14
N VAL A 74 4.13 15.86 11.19
CA VAL A 74 3.48 15.83 12.52
C VAL A 74 3.33 17.25 13.06
N ARG A 75 4.38 18.06 13.01
CA ARG A 75 4.31 19.46 13.46
C ARG A 75 3.27 20.26 12.67
N ASN A 76 3.19 20.08 11.35
CA ASN A 76 2.17 20.76 10.55
C ASN A 76 0.74 20.33 10.92
N LEU A 77 0.54 19.03 11.18
CA LEU A 77 -0.75 18.50 11.60
C LEU A 77 -1.15 19.06 12.98
N GLU A 78 -0.20 19.13 13.92
CA GLU A 78 -0.38 19.76 15.24
C GLU A 78 -0.74 21.25 15.12
N GLU A 79 -0.04 22.02 14.27
CA GLU A 79 -0.32 23.43 13.99
C GLU A 79 -1.77 23.65 13.52
N ASN A 80 -2.27 22.78 12.64
CA ASN A 80 -3.63 22.87 12.09
C ASN A 80 -4.73 22.49 13.08
N ILE A 81 -4.46 21.52 13.97
CA ILE A 81 -5.44 21.05 14.96
C ILE A 81 -5.54 22.01 16.15
N GLY A 82 -4.39 22.52 16.64
CA GLY A 82 -4.32 23.36 17.84
C GLY A 82 -4.10 22.55 19.12
N PRO A 83 -4.73 22.89 20.26
CA PRO A 83 -4.42 22.28 21.56
C PRO A 83 -4.59 20.75 21.64
N ALA A 84 -5.57 20.18 20.92
CA ALA A 84 -5.77 18.74 20.81
C ALA A 84 -4.66 18.04 19.99
N GLY A 85 -3.90 18.81 19.19
CA GLY A 85 -2.77 18.34 18.40
C GLY A 85 -1.69 17.66 19.24
N ARG A 86 -1.58 17.96 20.53
CA ARG A 86 -0.65 17.28 21.48
C ARG A 86 -0.77 15.74 21.51
N TRP A 87 -1.88 15.20 21.01
CA TRP A 87 -2.15 13.76 20.94
C TRP A 87 -1.73 13.11 19.63
N ILE A 88 -1.42 13.89 18.59
CA ILE A 88 -0.83 13.38 17.37
C ILE A 88 0.52 12.72 17.71
N HIS A 89 0.81 11.58 17.10
CA HIS A 89 2.03 10.82 17.31
C HIS A 89 2.25 10.34 18.77
N PHE A 90 1.21 10.31 19.60
CA PHE A 90 1.34 9.95 21.01
C PHE A 90 1.63 8.46 21.24
N GLY A 91 2.78 8.18 21.84
CA GLY A 91 3.18 6.84 22.27
C GLY A 91 3.72 5.94 21.15
N VAL A 92 3.96 6.50 19.96
CA VAL A 92 4.39 5.76 18.77
C VAL A 92 5.77 6.23 18.30
N THR A 93 6.33 5.54 17.30
CA THR A 93 7.57 5.92 16.59
C THR A 93 7.28 6.23 15.13
N SER A 94 8.20 6.91 14.45
CA SER A 94 8.05 7.29 13.04
C SER A 94 7.62 6.14 12.14
N TYR A 95 8.20 4.96 12.36
CA TYR A 95 7.90 3.79 11.55
C TYR A 95 6.57 3.10 11.87
N ASP A 96 5.93 3.40 13.00
CA ASP A 96 4.52 2.98 13.20
C ASP A 96 3.62 3.64 12.14
N VAL A 97 3.92 4.90 11.80
CA VAL A 97 3.18 5.65 10.77
C VAL A 97 3.64 5.28 9.38
N ILE A 98 4.96 5.29 9.14
CA ILE A 98 5.54 5.10 7.80
C ILE A 98 5.26 3.69 7.27
N ASP A 99 5.55 2.63 8.04
CA ASP A 99 5.36 1.26 7.54
C ASP A 99 3.89 0.88 7.44
N THR A 100 3.04 1.36 8.35
CA THR A 100 1.58 1.13 8.27
C THR A 100 1.00 1.80 7.03
N ALA A 101 1.37 3.06 6.77
CA ALA A 101 0.98 3.76 5.56
C ALA A 101 1.51 3.05 4.30
N LEU A 102 2.74 2.55 4.33
CA LEU A 102 3.32 1.78 3.23
C LEU A 102 2.52 0.48 2.99
N GLY A 103 2.10 -0.23 4.04
CA GLY A 103 1.23 -1.41 3.93
C GLY A 103 -0.09 -1.09 3.22
N MET A 104 -0.72 0.05 3.54
CA MET A 104 -1.91 0.54 2.83
C MET A 104 -1.60 0.78 1.35
N MET A 105 -0.51 1.49 1.05
CA MET A 105 -0.12 1.82 -0.32
C MET A 105 0.20 0.58 -1.17
N LEU A 106 0.87 -0.41 -0.60
CA LEU A 106 1.19 -1.69 -1.27
C LEU A 106 -0.09 -2.50 -1.52
N ARG A 107 -0.97 -2.63 -0.53
CA ARG A 107 -2.27 -3.30 -0.68
C ARG A 107 -3.10 -2.67 -1.80
N ASP A 108 -3.22 -1.35 -1.79
CA ASP A 108 -4.03 -0.63 -2.78
C ASP A 108 -3.40 -0.69 -4.18
N SER A 109 -2.06 -0.76 -4.25
CA SER A 109 -1.35 -0.99 -5.52
C SER A 109 -1.68 -2.36 -6.11
N CYS A 110 -1.76 -3.41 -5.26
CA CYS A 110 -2.22 -4.72 -5.71
C CYS A 110 -3.65 -4.67 -6.25
N ASP A 111 -4.55 -3.85 -5.68
CA ASP A 111 -5.92 -3.72 -6.18
C ASP A 111 -5.98 -3.12 -7.58
N VAL A 112 -5.19 -2.07 -7.85
CA VAL A 112 -5.05 -1.50 -9.20
C VAL A 112 -4.52 -2.55 -10.19
N LEU A 113 -3.44 -3.23 -9.81
CA LEU A 113 -2.79 -4.23 -10.68
C LEU A 113 -3.69 -5.46 -10.93
N LEU A 114 -4.48 -5.90 -9.95
CA LEU A 114 -5.45 -6.98 -10.13
C LEU A 114 -6.54 -6.59 -11.13
N ALA A 115 -7.03 -5.34 -11.07
CA ALA A 115 -8.00 -4.82 -12.04
C ALA A 115 -7.40 -4.72 -13.46
N ASP A 116 -6.13 -4.33 -13.58
CA ASP A 116 -5.41 -4.29 -14.86
C ASP A 116 -5.22 -5.70 -15.43
N ILE A 117 -4.84 -6.68 -14.60
CA ILE A 117 -4.77 -8.09 -15.00
C ILE A 117 -6.13 -8.60 -15.49
N ASP A 118 -7.22 -8.24 -14.83
CA ASP A 118 -8.57 -8.64 -15.26
C ASP A 118 -8.98 -8.01 -16.58
N THR A 119 -8.52 -6.80 -16.86
CA THR A 119 -8.72 -6.14 -18.15
C THR A 119 -7.92 -6.84 -19.24
N LEU A 120 -6.64 -7.17 -18.96
CA LEU A 120 -5.79 -7.88 -19.91
C LEU A 120 -6.28 -9.31 -20.18
N LEU A 121 -6.73 -10.04 -19.15
CA LEU A 121 -7.31 -11.37 -19.29
C LEU A 121 -8.52 -11.36 -20.24
N LYS A 122 -9.41 -10.36 -20.13
CA LYS A 122 -10.55 -10.23 -21.04
C LYS A 122 -10.11 -10.05 -22.50
N GLU A 123 -9.09 -9.23 -22.75
CA GLU A 123 -8.56 -9.05 -24.12
C GLU A 123 -7.88 -10.31 -24.65
N VAL A 124 -7.10 -11.02 -23.83
CA VAL A 124 -6.50 -12.30 -24.21
C VAL A 124 -7.58 -13.35 -24.51
N GLN A 125 -8.63 -13.41 -23.70
CA GLN A 125 -9.78 -14.30 -23.93
C GLN A 125 -10.53 -13.94 -25.20
N ARG A 126 -10.73 -12.64 -25.48
CA ARG A 126 -11.32 -12.16 -26.74
C ARG A 126 -10.51 -12.63 -27.94
N LEU A 127 -9.19 -12.42 -27.93
CA LEU A 127 -8.29 -12.88 -28.99
C LEU A 127 -8.30 -14.41 -29.14
N LYS A 128 -8.28 -15.14 -28.02
CA LYS A 128 -8.39 -16.61 -28.01
C LYS A 128 -9.67 -17.07 -28.71
N SER A 129 -10.82 -16.48 -28.39
CA SER A 129 -12.09 -16.83 -29.02
C SER A 129 -12.13 -16.47 -30.50
N GLU A 130 -11.73 -15.24 -30.87
CA GLU A 130 -11.71 -14.75 -32.25
C GLU A 130 -10.85 -15.64 -33.18
N HIS A 131 -9.74 -16.14 -32.66
CA HIS A 131 -8.76 -16.89 -33.45
C HIS A 131 -8.74 -18.40 -33.19
N THR A 132 -9.86 -18.96 -32.73
CA THR A 132 -10.00 -20.40 -32.41
C THR A 132 -9.51 -21.27 -33.56
N GLU A 133 -9.95 -20.95 -34.79
CA GLU A 133 -9.65 -21.70 -36.01
C GLU A 133 -8.58 -21.02 -36.89
N THR A 134 -7.84 -20.03 -36.38
CA THR A 134 -6.81 -19.34 -37.18
C THR A 134 -5.52 -20.16 -37.17
N PRO A 135 -5.16 -20.89 -38.26
CA PRO A 135 -3.93 -21.67 -38.28
C PRO A 135 -2.71 -20.74 -38.32
N MET A 136 -1.66 -21.12 -37.60
CA MET A 136 -0.35 -20.49 -37.70
C MET A 136 0.76 -21.51 -37.51
N ILE A 137 1.95 -21.22 -38.03
CA ILE A 137 3.10 -22.12 -37.85
C ILE A 137 3.73 -21.92 -36.46
N GLY A 138 3.77 -22.99 -35.66
CA GLY A 138 4.52 -23.04 -34.41
C GLY A 138 6.02 -22.94 -34.67
N ARG A 139 6.78 -22.40 -33.71
CA ARG A 139 8.22 -22.21 -33.86
C ARG A 139 8.98 -22.63 -32.61
N THR A 140 10.08 -23.35 -32.82
CA THR A 140 11.12 -23.63 -31.82
C THR A 140 12.44 -23.10 -32.36
N HIS A 141 13.24 -22.42 -31.52
CA HIS A 141 14.45 -21.71 -31.97
C HIS A 141 14.22 -20.71 -33.13
N GLY A 142 12.99 -20.20 -33.28
CA GLY A 142 12.59 -19.34 -34.41
C GLY A 142 12.33 -20.07 -35.74
N ILE A 143 12.51 -21.39 -35.80
CA ILE A 143 12.34 -22.22 -37.00
C ILE A 143 10.94 -22.86 -37.01
N HIS A 144 10.35 -23.04 -38.19
CA HIS A 144 9.06 -23.71 -38.35
C HIS A 144 9.11 -25.14 -37.79
N ALA A 145 8.14 -25.45 -36.93
CA ALA A 145 7.95 -26.78 -36.37
C ALA A 145 6.61 -27.34 -36.89
N GLU A 146 5.60 -27.44 -36.02
CA GLU A 146 4.28 -27.96 -36.36
C GLU A 146 3.21 -26.85 -36.39
N PRO A 147 2.11 -27.02 -37.15
CA PRO A 147 0.98 -26.10 -37.11
C PRO A 147 0.31 -26.05 -35.72
N ILE A 148 -0.07 -24.85 -35.30
CA ILE A 148 -0.93 -24.59 -34.13
C ILE A 148 -2.05 -23.63 -34.56
N THR A 149 -2.95 -23.26 -33.65
CA THR A 149 -3.82 -22.09 -33.85
C THR A 149 -3.29 -20.89 -33.08
N PHE A 150 -3.62 -19.67 -33.52
CA PHE A 150 -3.28 -18.48 -32.74
C PHE A 150 -4.01 -18.48 -31.38
N ALA A 151 -5.20 -19.07 -31.30
CA ALA A 151 -5.87 -19.32 -30.03
C ALA A 151 -5.05 -20.16 -29.05
N PHE A 152 -4.33 -21.20 -29.51
CA PHE A 152 -3.42 -21.97 -28.65
C PHE A 152 -2.34 -21.08 -28.01
N LYS A 153 -1.80 -20.12 -28.78
CA LYS A 153 -0.84 -19.14 -28.25
C LYS A 153 -1.49 -18.22 -27.21
N CYS A 154 -2.68 -17.71 -27.47
CA CYS A 154 -3.41 -16.88 -26.50
C CYS A 154 -3.78 -17.66 -25.23
N ALA A 155 -4.15 -18.94 -25.34
CA ALA A 155 -4.41 -19.79 -24.19
C ALA A 155 -3.16 -19.94 -23.30
N SER A 156 -1.97 -20.02 -23.89
CA SER A 156 -0.71 -20.01 -23.13
C SER A 156 -0.53 -18.72 -22.33
N TRP A 157 -0.84 -17.56 -22.91
CA TRP A 157 -0.78 -16.26 -22.23
C TRP A 157 -1.82 -16.15 -21.11
N GLU A 158 -3.05 -16.62 -21.36
CA GLU A 158 -4.12 -16.63 -20.36
C GLU A 158 -3.73 -17.43 -19.12
N GLU A 159 -3.20 -18.65 -19.32
CA GLU A 159 -2.75 -19.50 -18.22
C GLU A 159 -1.61 -18.85 -17.41
N GLU A 160 -0.71 -18.12 -18.07
CA GLU A 160 0.33 -17.34 -17.40
C GLU A 160 -0.24 -16.19 -16.57
N LEU A 161 -1.18 -15.43 -17.13
CA LEU A 161 -1.86 -14.35 -16.43
C LEU A 161 -2.67 -14.85 -15.23
N LEU A 162 -3.33 -16.00 -15.32
CA LEU A 162 -4.06 -16.61 -14.20
C LEU A 162 -3.12 -17.02 -13.06
N ARG A 163 -1.95 -17.60 -13.37
CA ARG A 163 -0.92 -17.88 -12.37
C ARG A 163 -0.42 -16.59 -11.71
N ASN A 164 -0.18 -15.53 -12.49
CA ASN A 164 0.28 -14.25 -11.97
C ASN A 164 -0.81 -13.53 -11.15
N LYS A 165 -2.08 -13.62 -11.54
CA LYS A 165 -3.22 -13.13 -10.75
C LYS A 165 -3.25 -13.77 -9.37
N THR A 166 -3.11 -15.10 -9.31
CA THR A 166 -3.09 -15.85 -8.04
C THR A 166 -1.92 -15.42 -7.15
N ARG A 167 -0.73 -15.23 -7.74
CA ARG A 167 0.45 -14.73 -7.02
C ARG A 167 0.23 -13.32 -6.48
N LEU A 168 -0.37 -12.43 -7.27
CA LEU A 168 -0.64 -11.06 -6.87
C LEU A 168 -1.71 -10.96 -5.78
N GLN A 169 -2.73 -11.82 -5.80
CA GLN A 169 -3.71 -11.95 -4.72
C GLN A 169 -3.02 -12.31 -3.38
N ARG A 170 -2.14 -13.31 -3.40
CA ARG A 170 -1.33 -13.66 -2.22
C ARG A 170 -0.39 -12.53 -1.81
N THR A 171 0.21 -11.86 -2.79
CA THR A 171 1.09 -10.70 -2.54
C THR A 171 0.35 -9.60 -1.79
N LYS A 172 -0.91 -9.32 -2.17
CA LYS A 172 -1.77 -8.37 -1.46
C LYS A 172 -1.92 -8.75 0.02
N GLU A 173 -2.21 -10.02 0.29
CA GLU A 173 -2.35 -10.54 1.66
C GLU A 173 -1.04 -10.41 2.45
N GLU A 174 0.10 -10.71 1.83
CA GLU A 174 1.42 -10.68 2.48
C GLU A 174 1.92 -9.28 2.84
N VAL A 175 1.48 -8.24 2.12
CA VAL A 175 1.89 -6.84 2.37
C VAL A 175 0.87 -6.00 3.10
N ALA A 176 -0.37 -6.48 3.25
CA ALA A 176 -1.45 -5.78 3.94
C ALA A 176 -1.30 -5.84 5.48
N PHE A 177 -0.12 -5.49 5.96
CA PHE A 177 0.25 -5.44 7.37
C PHE A 177 0.56 -4.02 7.82
N GLY A 178 0.15 -3.70 9.04
CA GLY A 178 0.50 -2.49 9.76
C GLY A 178 1.21 -2.81 11.07
N LYS A 179 1.84 -1.81 11.68
CA LYS A 179 2.43 -1.95 13.00
C LYS A 179 2.34 -0.65 13.80
N VAL A 180 1.93 -0.78 15.07
CA VAL A 180 1.80 0.31 16.05
C VAL A 180 2.31 -0.21 17.39
N SER A 181 3.59 -0.53 17.41
CA SER A 181 4.25 -1.28 18.48
C SER A 181 5.34 -0.46 19.19
N GLY A 182 5.57 0.79 18.73
CA GLY A 182 6.48 1.75 19.32
C GLY A 182 7.93 1.56 18.87
N ALA A 183 8.85 2.19 19.61
CA ALA A 183 10.23 2.38 19.21
C ALA A 183 11.00 1.08 18.89
N VAL A 184 10.72 -0.01 19.61
CA VAL A 184 11.43 -1.29 19.46
C VAL A 184 10.50 -2.51 19.43
N GLY A 185 9.21 -2.30 19.15
CA GLY A 185 8.25 -3.39 18.95
C GLY A 185 7.72 -4.07 20.23
N ILE A 186 7.93 -3.47 21.41
CA ILE A 186 7.58 -4.07 22.71
C ILE A 186 6.29 -3.54 23.33
N HIS A 187 5.54 -2.68 22.63
CA HIS A 187 4.26 -2.14 23.12
C HIS A 187 4.39 -1.37 24.45
N ALA A 188 5.45 -0.57 24.62
CA ALA A 188 5.71 0.16 25.86
C ALA A 188 4.64 1.21 26.20
N HIS A 189 4.02 1.81 25.17
CA HIS A 189 3.03 2.88 25.32
C HIS A 189 1.71 2.63 24.58
N VAL A 190 1.72 1.74 23.57
CA VAL A 190 0.53 1.34 22.81
C VAL A 190 0.33 -0.15 22.96
N SER A 191 -0.84 -0.57 23.42
CA SER A 191 -1.15 -1.98 23.64
C SER A 191 -1.36 -2.76 22.33
N PRO A 192 -1.14 -4.09 22.31
CA PRO A 192 -1.45 -4.92 21.13
C PRO A 192 -2.91 -4.83 20.68
N THR A 193 -3.85 -4.64 21.61
CA THR A 193 -5.27 -4.44 21.30
C THR A 193 -5.51 -3.16 20.51
N MET A 194 -4.78 -2.09 20.84
CA MET A 194 -4.86 -0.84 20.10
C MET A 194 -4.24 -0.96 18.71
N GLU A 195 -3.09 -1.62 18.58
CA GLU A 195 -2.49 -1.88 17.26
C GLU A 195 -3.46 -2.64 16.35
N LYS A 196 -4.07 -3.71 16.87
CA LYS A 196 -5.11 -4.46 16.17
C LYS A 196 -6.25 -3.54 15.73
N ARG A 197 -6.71 -2.67 16.63
CA ARG A 197 -7.80 -1.73 16.32
C ARG A 197 -7.42 -0.72 15.23
N VAL A 198 -6.21 -0.16 15.28
CA VAL A 198 -5.69 0.74 14.24
C VAL A 198 -5.63 0.01 12.90
N CYS A 199 -5.08 -1.20 12.88
CA CYS A 199 -5.00 -2.00 11.65
C CYS A 199 -6.39 -2.32 11.09
N GLU A 200 -7.37 -2.66 11.93
CA GLU A 200 -8.76 -2.87 11.51
C GLU A 200 -9.39 -1.64 10.87
N ILE A 201 -9.19 -0.45 11.46
CA ILE A 201 -9.69 0.83 10.91
C ILE A 201 -9.10 1.07 9.50
N LEU A 202 -7.83 0.73 9.31
CA LEU A 202 -7.10 0.97 8.07
C LEU A 202 -7.21 -0.17 7.06
N GLY A 203 -7.88 -1.28 7.40
CA GLY A 203 -8.03 -2.46 6.54
C GLY A 203 -6.73 -3.27 6.38
N LEU A 204 -5.92 -3.34 7.43
CA LEU A 204 -4.67 -4.10 7.51
C LEU A 204 -4.76 -5.18 8.60
N GLN A 205 -3.82 -6.11 8.58
CA GLN A 205 -3.54 -7.02 9.70
C GLN A 205 -2.42 -6.43 10.57
N PRO A 206 -2.45 -6.61 11.90
CA PRO A 206 -1.31 -6.26 12.74
C PRO A 206 -0.15 -7.23 12.47
N GLU A 207 1.08 -6.70 12.34
CA GLU A 207 2.29 -7.54 12.24
C GLU A 207 2.41 -8.40 13.50
N PRO A 208 2.45 -9.75 13.40
CA PRO A 208 2.45 -10.61 14.57
C PRO A 208 3.56 -10.32 15.57
N ILE A 209 4.77 -9.99 15.06
CA ILE A 209 5.90 -9.49 15.85
C ILE A 209 6.67 -8.50 14.96
N SER A 210 6.81 -7.26 15.43
CA SER A 210 7.58 -6.22 14.75
C SER A 210 8.78 -5.78 15.57
N THR A 211 9.70 -5.06 14.92
CA THR A 211 10.78 -4.33 15.60
C THR A 211 10.42 -2.84 15.62
N GLN A 212 11.40 -1.93 15.49
CA GLN A 212 11.07 -0.57 15.07
C GLN A 212 10.35 -0.55 13.72
N ILE A 213 10.48 -1.60 12.91
CA ILE A 213 9.97 -1.69 11.55
C ILE A 213 9.27 -3.04 11.29
N ILE A 214 8.44 -3.11 10.26
CA ILE A 214 7.94 -4.37 9.66
C ILE A 214 9.11 -5.13 9.03
N ASN A 215 9.16 -6.46 9.05
CA ASN A 215 10.29 -7.13 8.38
C ASN A 215 10.23 -6.99 6.85
N ARG A 216 11.39 -6.79 6.22
CA ARG A 216 11.50 -6.37 4.81
C ARG A 216 11.32 -7.54 3.82
N ASP A 217 11.19 -8.76 4.30
CA ASP A 217 10.88 -9.95 3.50
C ASP A 217 9.53 -9.84 2.80
N ARG A 218 8.51 -9.23 3.44
CA ARG A 218 7.22 -8.90 2.81
C ARG A 218 7.37 -8.02 1.56
N HIS A 219 8.25 -7.02 1.66
CA HIS A 219 8.53 -6.07 0.59
C HIS A 219 9.34 -6.74 -0.54
N ALA A 220 10.30 -7.59 -0.19
CA ALA A 220 11.02 -8.39 -1.15
C ALA A 220 10.08 -9.35 -1.90
N TYR A 221 9.13 -9.98 -1.19
CA TYR A 221 8.11 -10.83 -1.79
C TYR A 221 7.26 -10.06 -2.80
N PHE A 222 6.82 -8.84 -2.44
CA PHE A 222 6.10 -7.95 -3.35
C PHE A 222 6.90 -7.63 -4.62
N MET A 223 8.14 -7.16 -4.46
CA MET A 223 8.99 -6.79 -5.59
C MET A 223 9.31 -7.98 -6.49
N ASN A 224 9.56 -9.17 -5.92
CA ASN A 224 9.80 -10.38 -6.68
C ASN A 224 8.58 -10.79 -7.52
N ASN A 225 7.37 -10.73 -6.95
CA ASN A 225 6.15 -11.05 -7.68
C ASN A 225 5.83 -10.00 -8.77
N LEU A 226 6.12 -8.72 -8.53
CA LEU A 226 6.01 -7.70 -9.57
C LEU A 226 7.00 -7.92 -10.71
N ALA A 227 8.26 -8.26 -10.40
CA ALA A 227 9.26 -8.57 -11.41
C ALA A 227 8.84 -9.80 -12.25
N LEU A 228 8.27 -10.81 -11.60
CA LEU A 228 7.75 -12.01 -12.27
C LEU A 228 6.56 -11.69 -13.17
N LEU A 229 5.62 -10.84 -12.71
CA LEU A 229 4.50 -10.37 -13.51
C LEU A 229 4.98 -9.56 -14.73
N GLY A 230 6.00 -8.72 -14.56
CA GLY A 230 6.56 -7.90 -15.66
C GLY A 230 7.43 -8.65 -16.66
N ALA A 231 7.76 -9.92 -16.40
CA ALA A 231 8.56 -10.76 -17.30
C ALA A 231 7.69 -11.61 -18.26
N GLY A 232 6.41 -11.78 -17.95
CA GLY A 232 5.44 -12.53 -18.75
C GLY A 232 4.75 -11.71 -19.83
#